data_AF-A0A974B0C8-F1
#
_entry.id   AF-A0A974B0C8-F1
#
_cell.length_a   1.000
_cell.length_b   1.000
_cell.length_c   1.000
_cell.angle_alpha   90.00
_cell.angle_beta   90.00
_cell.angle_gamma   90.00
#
_symmetry.space_group_name_H-M   'P 1'
#
loop_
_entity.id
_entity.type
_entity.pdbx_description
1 polymer ?
#
loop_
_entity_poly.entity_id
_entity_poly.type
_entity_poly.pdbx_seq_one_letter_code
_entity_poly.pdbx_strand_id
1 'polypeptide(L)'
;MSGYDRRLVEHLLPAVWDSETAYGIRNPTAPDADMPIGTVDKKSAGVLFAHLADIRRGWVTAPLSLAERRVLFMRFALDWDDRRIAAREAVTDRAVRYRLERGVGRLAAHLNGTDYIDSYDDLENAA
;
A
#
# COMPACT_ATOMS: atom_id res chain seq x y z
N MET A 1 2.89 18.62 -3.79
CA MET A 1 1.86 17.87 -3.04
C MET A 1 2.33 16.43 -2.95
N SER A 2 2.50 15.88 -1.74
CA SER A 2 3.01 14.51 -1.56
C SER A 2 1.92 13.49 -1.91
N GLY A 3 2.02 12.87 -3.07
CA GLY A 3 1.17 11.74 -3.46
C GLY A 3 1.54 10.46 -2.72
N TYR A 4 0.84 9.38 -3.04
CA TYR A 4 1.16 8.03 -2.60
C TYR A 4 2.46 7.57 -3.25
N ASP A 5 3.52 7.44 -2.45
CA ASP A 5 4.73 6.75 -2.87
C ASP A 5 4.64 5.25 -2.52
N ARG A 6 5.57 4.48 -3.09
CA ARG A 6 5.67 3.04 -2.88
C ARG A 6 5.77 2.67 -1.39
N ARG A 7 6.62 3.39 -0.65
CA ARG A 7 6.90 3.09 0.75
C ARG A 7 5.66 3.30 1.62
N LEU A 8 4.91 4.37 1.36
CA LEU A 8 3.66 4.67 2.03
C LEU A 8 2.62 3.58 1.74
N VAL A 9 2.49 3.15 0.49
CA VAL A 9 1.56 2.08 0.11
C VAL A 9 1.92 0.76 0.79
N GLU A 10 3.19 0.35 0.76
CA GLU A 10 3.65 -0.87 1.44
C GLU A 10 3.41 -0.82 2.94
N HIS A 11 3.55 0.35 3.56
CA HIS A 11 3.27 0.56 4.97
C HIS A 11 1.77 0.46 5.30
N LEU A 12 0.90 0.98 4.43
CA LEU A 12 -0.55 1.01 4.64
C LEU A 12 -1.24 -0.31 4.28
N LEU A 13 -0.69 -1.09 3.34
CA LEU A 13 -1.38 -2.27 2.80
C LEU A 13 -1.79 -3.32 3.85
N PRO A 14 -0.97 -3.65 4.87
CA PRO A 14 -1.38 -4.58 5.92
C PRO A 14 -2.68 -4.18 6.64
N ALA A 15 -2.94 -2.87 6.77
CA ALA A 15 -4.14 -2.31 7.43
C ALA A 15 -5.47 -2.64 6.72
N VAL A 16 -5.40 -3.15 5.49
CA VAL A 16 -6.56 -3.63 4.75
C VAL A 16 -7.14 -4.89 5.40
N TRP A 17 -6.29 -5.74 5.98
CA TRP A 17 -6.69 -7.05 6.53
C TRP A 17 -6.59 -7.13 8.04
N ASP A 18 -5.91 -6.18 8.67
CA ASP A 18 -5.89 -6.10 10.13
C ASP A 18 -7.09 -5.29 10.65
N SER A 19 -7.96 -5.98 11.41
CA SER A 19 -9.10 -5.39 12.09
C SER A 19 -8.70 -4.43 13.21
N GLU A 20 -7.55 -4.65 13.87
CA GLU A 20 -7.08 -3.77 14.95
C GLU A 20 -6.64 -2.41 14.42
N THR A 21 -6.15 -2.35 13.17
CA THR A 21 -5.82 -1.08 12.51
C THR A 21 -7.03 -0.14 12.34
N ALA A 22 -8.27 -0.63 12.45
CA ALA A 22 -9.46 0.23 12.50
C ALA A 22 -9.44 1.23 13.67
N TYR A 23 -8.69 0.93 14.73
CA TYR A 23 -8.49 1.78 15.91
C TYR A 23 -7.20 2.59 15.87
N GLY A 24 -6.44 2.50 14.77
CA GLY A 24 -5.23 3.27 14.49
C GLY A 24 -3.97 2.40 14.45
N ILE A 25 -3.06 2.73 13.51
CA ILE A 25 -1.68 2.28 13.56
C ILE A 25 -1.01 3.06 14.71
N ARG A 26 -0.29 2.36 15.59
CA ARG A 26 0.41 3.00 16.71
C ARG A 26 1.36 4.08 16.16
N ASN A 27 1.00 5.34 16.34
CA ASN A 27 1.82 6.46 15.91
C ASN A 27 2.85 6.73 17.02
N PRO A 28 4.15 6.43 16.83
CA PRO A 28 5.17 6.64 17.86
C PRO A 28 5.41 8.12 18.17
N THR A 29 4.90 9.05 17.36
CA THR A 29 4.94 10.49 17.61
C THR A 29 3.62 11.04 18.17
N ALA A 30 2.62 10.19 18.43
CA ALA A 30 1.41 10.64 19.08
C ALA A 30 1.73 11.08 20.53
N PRO A 31 1.20 12.22 20.99
CA PRO A 31 1.31 12.64 22.38
C PRO A 31 0.75 11.56 23.31
N ASP A 32 1.38 11.40 24.48
CA ASP A 32 0.94 10.48 25.52
C ASP A 32 -0.50 10.82 25.98
N ALA A 33 -1.28 9.82 26.41
CA ALA A 33 -2.72 9.99 26.65
C ALA A 33 -3.06 11.04 27.73
N ASP A 34 -2.12 11.28 28.64
CA ASP A 34 -2.22 12.26 29.73
C ASP A 34 -1.61 13.63 29.40
N MET A 35 -1.04 13.82 28.20
CA MET A 35 -0.52 15.11 27.76
C MET A 35 -1.60 15.93 27.04
N PRO A 36 -1.77 17.22 27.37
CA PRO A 36 -2.67 18.09 26.61
C PRO A 36 -2.20 18.15 25.15
N ILE A 37 -3.13 17.87 24.24
CA ILE A 37 -2.88 17.87 22.79
C ILE A 37 -2.41 19.27 22.39
N GLY A 38 -1.10 19.43 22.17
CA GLY A 38 -0.48 20.74 21.90
C GLY A 38 -0.94 21.39 20.60
N THR A 39 -1.58 20.64 19.70
CA THR A 39 -2.16 21.14 18.45
C THR A 39 -3.41 20.35 18.07
N VAL A 40 -4.56 21.03 18.09
CA VAL A 40 -5.89 20.52 17.65
C VAL A 40 -6.03 20.60 16.13
N ASP A 41 -4.93 20.46 15.37
CA ASP A 41 -5.00 20.59 13.92
C ASP A 41 -5.59 19.31 13.33
N LYS A 42 -6.91 19.29 13.17
CA LYS A 42 -7.67 18.20 12.55
C LYS A 42 -7.15 17.87 11.14
N LYS A 43 -6.42 18.79 10.50
CA LYS A 43 -5.82 18.59 9.18
C LYS A 43 -4.61 17.64 9.20
N SER A 44 -3.85 17.56 10.29
CA SER A 44 -2.74 16.60 10.44
C SER A 44 -3.20 15.29 11.07
N ALA A 45 -4.20 15.32 11.95
CA ALA A 45 -4.82 14.11 12.53
C ALA A 45 -5.68 13.32 11.52
N GLY A 46 -6.26 13.97 10.50
CA GLY A 46 -7.13 13.34 9.50
C GLY A 46 -6.42 12.60 8.35
N VAL A 47 -5.11 12.80 8.18
CA VAL A 47 -4.37 12.27 7.03
C VAL A 47 -4.23 10.74 7.09
N LEU A 48 -3.94 10.18 8.27
CA LEU A 48 -3.81 8.73 8.44
C LEU A 48 -5.14 8.01 8.14
N PHE A 49 -6.25 8.52 8.66
CA PHE A 49 -7.56 7.92 8.40
C PHE A 49 -8.00 8.06 6.94
N ALA A 50 -7.67 9.18 6.29
CA ALA A 50 -7.86 9.33 4.85
C ALA A 50 -7.04 8.29 4.07
N HIS A 51 -5.75 8.14 4.39
CA HIS A 51 -4.90 7.11 3.79
C HIS A 51 -5.40 5.68 4.04
N LEU A 52 -5.94 5.38 5.23
CA LEU A 52 -6.54 4.09 5.54
C LEU A 52 -7.84 3.84 4.76
N ALA A 53 -8.67 4.86 4.57
CA ALA A 53 -9.86 4.75 3.73
C ALA A 53 -9.47 4.54 2.26
N ASP A 54 -8.50 5.32 1.78
CA ASP A 54 -8.00 5.28 0.41
C ASP A 54 -7.35 3.94 0.10
N ILE A 55 -6.48 3.39 0.96
CA ILE A 55 -5.85 2.09 0.73
C ILE A 55 -6.88 0.95 0.69
N ARG A 56 -7.90 1.00 1.55
CA ARG A 56 -8.98 0.00 1.55
C ARG A 56 -9.81 0.08 0.28
N ARG A 57 -10.15 1.30 -0.17
CA ARG A 57 -10.85 1.51 -1.43
C ARG A 57 -9.98 1.11 -2.63
N GLY A 58 -8.71 1.49 -2.62
CA GLY A 58 -7.72 1.16 -3.65
C GLY A 58 -7.52 -0.34 -3.79
N TRP A 59 -7.43 -1.08 -2.68
CA TRP A 59 -7.37 -2.54 -2.70
C TRP A 59 -8.52 -3.16 -3.49
N VAL A 60 -9.75 -2.64 -3.34
CA VAL A 60 -10.91 -3.15 -4.08
C VAL A 60 -10.89 -2.70 -5.54
N THR A 61 -10.62 -1.41 -5.78
CA THR A 61 -10.88 -0.74 -7.07
C THR A 61 -9.70 -0.67 -8.03
N ALA A 62 -8.46 -0.85 -7.56
CA ALA A 62 -7.28 -0.75 -8.42
C ALA A 62 -7.27 -1.87 -9.49
N PRO A 63 -6.78 -1.58 -10.71
CA PRO A 63 -6.72 -2.51 -11.83
C PRO A 63 -5.56 -3.52 -11.67
N LEU A 64 -5.58 -4.28 -10.58
CA LEU A 64 -4.61 -5.33 -10.29
C LEU A 64 -5.07 -6.65 -10.91
N SER A 65 -4.14 -7.32 -11.58
CA SER A 65 -4.33 -8.71 -12.00
C SER A 65 -4.51 -9.64 -10.79
N LEU A 66 -5.14 -10.80 -11.01
CA LEU A 66 -5.31 -11.78 -9.95
C LEU A 66 -3.97 -12.26 -9.36
N ALA A 67 -2.93 -12.37 -10.21
CA ALA A 67 -1.59 -12.77 -9.77
C ALA A 67 -0.96 -11.70 -8.85
N GLU A 68 -1.07 -10.42 -9.19
CA GLU A 68 -0.60 -9.32 -8.35
C GLU A 68 -1.35 -9.29 -7.02
N ARG A 69 -2.69 -9.39 -7.05
CA ARG A 69 -3.52 -9.42 -5.84
C ARG A 69 -3.12 -10.56 -4.90
N ARG A 70 -2.95 -11.78 -5.43
CA ARG A 70 -2.56 -12.95 -4.63
C ARG A 70 -1.20 -12.76 -3.97
N VAL A 71 -0.21 -12.28 -4.74
CA VAL A 71 1.14 -12.06 -4.24
C VAL A 71 1.18 -10.94 -3.18
N LEU A 72 0.46 -9.84 -3.40
CA LEU A 72 0.30 -8.78 -2.39
C LEU A 72 -0.37 -9.31 -1.12
N PHE A 73 -1.45 -10.09 -1.25
CA PHE A 73 -2.13 -10.68 -0.10
C PHE A 73 -1.20 -11.60 0.70
N MET A 74 -0.51 -12.54 0.05
CA MET A 74 0.41 -13.43 0.76
C MET A 74 1.57 -12.66 1.41
N ARG A 75 2.06 -11.60 0.76
CA ARG A 75 3.16 -10.81 1.29
C ARG A 75 2.76 -9.96 2.48
N PHE A 76 1.65 -9.23 2.39
CA PHE A 76 1.29 -8.19 3.36
C PHE A 76 0.20 -8.61 4.35
N ALA A 77 -0.65 -9.57 4.01
CA ALA A 77 -1.67 -10.11 4.93
C ALA A 77 -1.16 -11.32 5.70
N LEU A 78 -0.36 -12.19 5.07
CA LEU A 78 0.12 -13.43 5.69
C LEU A 78 1.59 -13.38 6.13
N ASP A 79 2.29 -12.28 5.83
CA ASP A 79 3.73 -12.10 6.08
C ASP A 79 4.61 -13.24 5.53
N TRP A 80 4.27 -13.74 4.33
CA TRP A 80 5.11 -14.76 3.68
C TRP A 80 6.32 -14.11 3.00
N ASP A 81 7.44 -14.82 3.04
CA ASP A 81 8.61 -14.49 2.24
C ASP A 81 8.43 -14.89 0.75
N ASP A 82 9.28 -14.35 -0.12
CA ASP A 82 9.17 -14.58 -1.56
C ASP A 82 9.30 -16.05 -1.96
N ARG A 83 10.13 -16.82 -1.25
CA ARG A 83 10.37 -18.24 -1.58
C ARG A 83 9.13 -19.07 -1.30
N ARG A 84 8.46 -18.81 -0.17
CA ARG A 84 7.21 -19.46 0.19
C ARG A 84 6.10 -19.11 -0.80
N ILE A 85 6.02 -17.85 -1.22
CA ILE A 85 5.07 -17.40 -2.26
C ILE A 85 5.38 -18.06 -3.59
N ALA A 86 6.65 -18.09 -4.01
CA ALA A 86 7.12 -18.68 -5.25
C ALA A 86 6.76 -20.17 -5.32
N ALA A 87 7.01 -20.91 -4.23
CA ALA A 87 6.63 -22.31 -4.10
C ALA A 87 5.10 -22.50 -4.18
N ARG A 88 4.31 -21.64 -3.52
CA ARG A 88 2.84 -21.71 -3.54
C ARG A 88 2.24 -21.44 -4.92
N GLU A 89 2.83 -20.53 -5.65
CA GLU A 89 2.36 -20.06 -6.98
C GLU A 89 3.03 -20.83 -8.13
N ALA A 90 3.95 -21.76 -7.84
CA ALA A 90 4.74 -22.50 -8.82
C ALA A 90 5.47 -21.57 -9.82
N VAL A 91 6.08 -20.50 -9.32
CA VAL A 91 6.87 -19.53 -10.09
C VAL A 91 8.24 -19.30 -9.45
N THR A 92 9.07 -18.48 -10.08
CA THR A 92 10.38 -18.09 -9.54
C THR A 92 10.24 -16.93 -8.53
N ASP A 93 11.18 -16.81 -7.59
CA ASP A 93 11.30 -15.67 -6.67
C ASP A 93 11.33 -14.32 -7.43
N ARG A 94 12.00 -14.31 -8.60
CA ARG A 94 12.05 -13.13 -9.48
C ARG A 94 10.67 -12.74 -10.00
N ALA A 95 9.84 -13.72 -10.38
CA ALA A 95 8.48 -13.46 -10.83
C ALA A 95 7.60 -12.94 -9.68
N VAL A 96 7.81 -13.42 -8.45
CA VAL A 96 7.15 -12.89 -7.25
C VAL A 96 7.53 -11.43 -7.02
N ARG A 97 8.83 -11.12 -7.04
CA ARG A 97 9.34 -9.74 -6.88
C ARG A 97 8.76 -8.80 -7.92
N TYR A 98 8.81 -9.18 -9.20
CA TYR A 98 8.24 -8.37 -10.27
C TYR A 98 6.74 -8.11 -10.08
N ARG A 99 5.97 -9.12 -9.64
CA ARG A 99 4.53 -8.96 -9.33
C ARG A 99 4.29 -8.07 -8.11
N LEU A 100 5.13 -8.13 -7.08
CA LEU A 100 5.06 -7.22 -5.93
C LEU A 100 5.30 -5.78 -6.35
N GLU A 101 6.38 -5.54 -7.11
CA GLU A 101 6.76 -4.21 -7.58
C GLU A 101 5.68 -3.60 -8.46
N ARG A 102 5.19 -4.35 -9.46
CA ARG A 102 4.06 -3.91 -10.29
C ARG A 102 2.79 -3.71 -9.50
N GLY A 103 2.45 -4.65 -8.62
CA GLY A 103 1.23 -4.60 -7.83
C GLY A 103 1.18 -3.36 -6.94
N VAL A 104 2.26 -3.07 -6.21
CA VAL A 104 2.38 -1.86 -5.39
C VAL A 104 2.41 -0.61 -6.27
N GLY A 105 3.15 -0.62 -7.37
CA GLY A 105 3.25 0.51 -8.30
C GLY A 105 1.89 0.89 -8.91
N ARG A 106 1.10 -0.11 -9.35
CA ARG A 106 -0.26 0.08 -9.86
C ARG A 106 -1.19 0.64 -8.80
N LEU A 107 -1.07 0.15 -7.56
CA LEU A 107 -1.87 0.66 -6.46
C LEU A 107 -1.53 2.13 -6.16
N ALA A 108 -0.24 2.47 -6.11
CA ALA A 108 0.21 3.84 -5.90
C ALA A 108 -0.28 4.78 -7.01
N ALA A 109 -0.12 4.38 -8.28
CA ALA A 109 -0.60 5.14 -9.43
C ALA A 109 -2.12 5.35 -9.37
N HIS A 110 -2.89 4.28 -9.09
CA HIS A 110 -4.34 4.35 -8.93
C HIS A 110 -4.78 5.30 -7.83
N LEU A 111 -4.12 5.28 -6.68
CA LEU A 111 -4.43 6.19 -5.57
C LEU A 111 -4.07 7.65 -5.88
N ASN A 112 -3.07 7.88 -6.74
CA ASN A 112 -2.72 9.21 -7.24
C ASN A 112 -3.58 9.66 -8.41
N GLY A 113 -4.44 8.79 -8.97
CA GLY A 113 -5.20 9.07 -10.18
C GLY A 113 -4.32 9.20 -11.43
N THR A 114 -3.16 8.55 -11.45
CA THR A 114 -2.22 8.53 -12.59
C THR A 114 -2.16 7.14 -13.20
N ASP A 115 -1.73 7.07 -14.47
CA ASP A 115 -1.47 5.79 -15.10
C ASP A 115 -0.21 5.13 -14.55
N TYR A 116 -0.24 3.80 -14.44
CA TYR A 116 0.92 3.03 -14.05
C TYR A 116 1.82 2.78 -15.26
N ILE A 117 3.06 3.21 -15.14
CA ILE A 117 4.08 3.06 -16.18
C ILE A 117 5.07 1.98 -15.72
N ASP A 118 5.14 0.88 -16.48
CA ASP A 118 5.99 -0.28 -16.18
C ASP A 118 7.34 -0.23 -16.90
N SER A 119 7.42 0.47 -18.04
CA SER A 119 8.61 0.53 -18.89
C SER A 119 9.06 1.96 -19.17
N TYR A 120 10.33 2.12 -19.55
CA TYR A 120 10.88 3.41 -19.97
C TYR A 120 10.28 3.92 -21.29
N ASP A 121 9.86 3.03 -22.18
CA ASP A 121 9.25 3.39 -23.47
C ASP A 121 7.85 4.01 -23.28
N ASP A 122 7.17 3.68 -22.19
CA ASP A 122 5.84 4.22 -21.86
C ASP A 122 5.91 5.64 -21.24
N LEU A 123 7.09 6.08 -20.77
CA LEU A 123 7.28 7.44 -20.21
C LEU A 123 7.26 8.52 -21.28
N GLU A 124 7.74 8.24 -22.49
CA GLU A 124 7.76 9.21 -23.60
C GLU A 124 6.36 9.51 -24.15
N ASN A 125 5.39 8.62 -23.92
CA ASN A 125 4.01 8.78 -24.39
C ASN A 125 3.07 9.44 -23.36
N ALA A 126 3.51 9.59 -22.11
CA ALA A 126 2.70 10.09 -20.99
C ALA A 126 3.01 11.55 -20.58
N ALA A 127 3.99 12.19 -21.22
CA ALA A 127 4.41 13.58 -21.00
C ALA A 127 3.79 14.53 -22.03
#